data_AF-A0AAD4K958-F1
#
_entry.id   AF-A0AAD4K958-F1
#
_cell.length_a   1.000
_cell.length_b   1.000
_cell.length_c   1.000
_cell.angle_alpha   90.00
_cell.angle_beta   90.00
_cell.angle_gamma   90.00
#
_symmetry.space_group_name_H-M   'P 1'
#
loop_
_entity.id
_entity.type
_entity.pdbx_description
1 polymer ?
#
loop_
_entity_poly.entity_id
_entity_poly.type
_entity_poly.pdbx_seq_one_letter_code
_entity_poly.pdbx_strand_id
1 'polypeptide(L)'
;MLDMEENVGDLEAKLNCARQSLTTLNDNIRRFVGRGLKDSRFLFSISYLYIQYIGTTKRNEQNHERNVQRKDAALRTKRRMHESKIHVNPIEEDSSIYLPSPRINSRVIRELPSREEIVEAQGIDSESRARNRRMFGSLLGTLQKFCQEESRLRKTEDMKAQIEKKLEKQELQERELLQKERNSLFLDRKRKQLEIRCLEKKMARVKDFKTWEHSMNNQKNLIRTKAKPHLFFQPRINTPHTEQLILKRKSELDSLVERRRISLQAELREYTNNMEVEEENALDDSIHNFYESDKEIKELSEETLLPG
;
A
#
# COMPACT_ATOMS: atom_id res chain seq x y z
N MET A 1 28.80 9.90 35.27
CA MET A 1 30.08 9.77 34.56
C MET A 1 29.79 9.40 33.11
N LEU A 2 29.70 10.41 32.26
CA LEU A 2 29.89 10.43 30.80
C LEU A 2 29.54 11.86 30.36
N ASP A 3 30.43 12.80 30.69
CA ASP A 3 30.41 14.14 30.08
C ASP A 3 31.10 14.01 28.72
N MET A 4 30.37 13.50 27.73
CA MET A 4 30.75 13.77 26.35
C MET A 4 30.41 15.23 26.09
N GLU A 5 31.43 16.10 26.16
CA GLU A 5 31.32 17.43 25.55
C GLU A 5 31.03 17.21 24.07
N GLU A 6 29.77 17.33 23.66
CA GLU A 6 29.38 17.25 22.25
C GLU A 6 30.07 18.39 21.49
N ASN A 7 31.19 18.07 20.83
CA ASN A 7 31.91 19.05 20.04
C ASN A 7 31.13 19.34 18.75
N VAL A 8 31.20 20.59 18.27
CA VAL A 8 30.56 21.02 17.02
C VAL A 8 31.00 20.16 15.85
N GLY A 9 32.29 19.80 15.78
CA GLY A 9 32.82 18.93 14.71
C GLY A 9 32.24 17.51 14.76
N ASP A 10 32.04 16.95 15.95
CA ASP A 10 31.46 15.61 16.10
C ASP A 10 29.97 15.62 15.73
N LEU A 11 29.24 16.66 16.12
CA LEU A 11 27.85 16.87 15.73
C LEU A 11 27.71 17.06 14.21
N GLU A 12 28.62 17.80 13.59
CA GLU A 12 28.67 17.99 12.13
C GLU A 12 28.96 16.68 11.40
N ALA A 13 29.92 15.88 11.88
CA ALA A 13 30.22 14.56 11.32
C ALA A 13 29.01 13.61 11.41
N LYS A 14 28.35 13.55 12.58
CA LYS A 14 27.11 12.78 12.79
C LYS A 14 25.99 13.25 11.86
N LEU A 15 25.80 14.56 11.75
CA LEU A 15 24.79 15.17 10.87
C LEU A 15 25.02 14.80 9.40
N ASN A 16 26.26 14.88 8.94
CA ASN A 16 26.63 14.53 7.56
C ASN A 16 26.44 13.03 7.30
N CYS A 17 26.83 12.17 8.24
CA CYS A 17 26.57 10.73 8.16
C CYS A 17 25.06 10.43 8.07
N ALA A 18 24.25 11.04 8.93
CA ALA A 18 22.79 10.88 8.91
C ALA A 18 22.16 11.36 7.59
N ARG A 19 22.64 12.48 7.03
CA ARG A 19 22.19 12.99 5.71
C ARG A 19 22.55 12.05 4.56
N GLN A 20 23.74 11.46 4.57
CA GLN A 20 24.16 10.46 3.58
C GLN A 20 23.30 9.19 3.70
N SER A 21 23.08 8.70 4.92
CA SER A 21 22.19 7.56 5.19
C SER A 21 20.74 7.82 4.75
N LEU A 22 20.20 9.03 4.96
CA LEU A 22 18.88 9.40 4.46
C LEU A 22 18.83 9.41 2.92
N THR A 23 19.93 9.79 2.27
CA THR A 23 20.02 9.79 0.79
C THR A 23 19.95 8.37 0.24
N THR A 24 20.74 7.44 0.79
CA THR A 24 20.70 6.03 0.38
C THR A 24 19.34 5.39 0.67
N LEU A 25 18.71 5.73 1.80
CA LEU A 25 17.37 5.26 2.13
C LEU A 25 16.31 5.79 1.15
N ASN A 26 16.39 7.06 0.75
CA ASN A 26 15.51 7.62 -0.28
C ASN A 26 15.71 6.93 -1.63
N ASP A 27 16.92 6.52 -1.97
CA ASP A 27 17.19 5.71 -3.16
C ASP A 27 16.56 4.32 -3.08
N ASN A 28 16.63 3.67 -1.92
CA ASN A 28 15.96 2.39 -1.68
C ASN A 28 14.44 2.52 -1.83
N ILE A 29 13.83 3.54 -1.21
CA ILE A 29 12.38 3.83 -1.36
C ILE A 29 12.02 4.09 -2.82
N ARG A 30 12.85 4.86 -3.54
CA ARG A 30 12.64 5.14 -4.97
C ARG A 30 12.64 3.88 -5.82
N ARG A 31 13.61 3.00 -5.59
CA ARG A 31 13.69 1.68 -6.26
C ARG A 31 12.48 0.81 -5.92
N PHE A 32 12.10 0.76 -4.66
CA PHE A 32 10.96 -0.02 -4.18
C PHE A 32 9.63 0.45 -4.78
N VAL A 33 9.40 1.77 -4.87
CA VAL A 33 8.16 2.36 -5.42
C VAL A 33 8.16 2.38 -6.97
N GLY A 34 9.18 1.83 -7.63
CA GLY A 34 9.28 1.79 -9.09
C GLY A 34 9.59 3.16 -9.72
N ARG A 35 10.00 4.14 -8.92
CA ARG A 35 10.47 5.46 -9.37
C ARG A 35 12.00 5.44 -9.38
N GLY A 36 12.57 4.66 -10.30
CA GLY A 36 14.02 4.55 -10.48
C GLY A 36 14.69 5.92 -10.64
N LEU A 37 15.98 5.98 -10.27
CA LEU A 37 16.81 7.18 -10.34
C LEU A 37 16.59 7.95 -11.66
N LYS A 38 16.51 9.28 -11.56
CA LYS A 38 16.58 10.20 -12.70
C LYS A 38 17.97 10.14 -13.36
N ASP A 39 18.37 9.00 -13.90
CA ASP A 39 19.27 8.97 -15.06
C ASP A 39 18.41 9.15 -16.31
N SER A 40 17.75 10.32 -16.35
CA SER A 40 16.95 10.83 -17.47
C SER A 40 17.77 11.07 -18.75
N ARG A 41 19.04 10.62 -18.78
CA ARG A 41 19.96 10.73 -19.91
C ARG A 41 20.31 9.38 -20.55
N PHE A 42 20.12 8.26 -19.86
CA PHE A 42 20.44 6.93 -20.40
C PHE A 42 19.21 6.19 -20.94
N LEU A 43 18.03 6.37 -20.31
CA LEU A 43 16.78 5.76 -20.79
C LEU A 43 16.23 6.47 -22.04
N PHE A 44 16.59 7.74 -22.26
CA PHE A 44 16.23 8.45 -23.49
C PHE A 44 17.00 7.91 -24.69
N SER A 45 18.26 7.46 -24.52
CA SER A 45 19.05 6.89 -25.62
C SER A 45 18.59 5.48 -26.01
N ILE A 46 18.22 4.64 -25.03
CA ILE A 46 17.69 3.30 -25.29
C ILE A 46 16.29 3.38 -25.93
N SER A 47 15.44 4.30 -25.47
CA SER A 47 14.15 4.57 -26.11
C SER A 47 14.32 5.06 -27.55
N TYR A 48 15.29 5.94 -27.83
CA TYR A 48 15.59 6.40 -29.19
C TYR A 48 16.14 5.28 -30.09
N LEU A 49 17.02 4.42 -29.55
CA LEU A 49 17.57 3.27 -30.28
C LEU A 49 16.49 2.23 -30.62
N TYR A 50 15.55 1.99 -29.69
CA TYR A 50 14.43 1.07 -29.88
C TYR A 50 13.41 1.61 -30.90
N ILE A 51 13.11 2.91 -30.87
CA ILE A 51 12.23 3.58 -31.85
C ILE A 51 12.86 3.56 -33.25
N GLN A 52 14.19 3.70 -33.35
CA GLN A 52 14.90 3.66 -34.63
C GLN A 52 14.99 2.25 -35.25
N TYR A 53 15.00 1.20 -34.41
CA TYR A 53 14.99 -0.20 -34.88
C TYR A 53 13.62 -0.70 -35.35
N ILE A 54 12.53 -0.07 -34.89
CA ILE A 54 11.14 -0.43 -35.28
C ILE A 54 10.62 0.44 -36.45
N GLY A 55 11.36 1.47 -36.85
CA GLY A 55 10.97 2.46 -37.86
C GLY A 55 11.00 2.04 -39.35
N THR A 56 11.08 0.75 -39.69
CA THR A 56 11.07 0.28 -41.08
C THR A 56 10.08 -0.85 -41.35
N THR A 57 8.86 -0.75 -40.84
CA THR A 57 7.73 -1.48 -41.45
C THR A 57 6.55 -0.54 -41.68
N LYS A 58 6.33 -0.23 -42.96
CA LYS A 58 5.25 0.62 -43.45
C LYS A 58 3.92 -0.15 -43.49
N ARG A 59 2.87 0.53 -42.99
CA ARG A 59 1.43 0.53 -43.39
C ARG A 59 0.51 -0.65 -43.02
N ASN A 60 -0.53 -0.35 -42.23
CA ASN A 60 -1.88 0.08 -42.70
C ASN A 60 -2.72 0.51 -41.47
N GLU A 61 -2.96 1.79 -41.22
CA GLU A 61 -4.17 2.56 -41.57
C GLU A 61 -5.51 1.90 -41.18
N GLN A 62 -6.04 2.24 -40.00
CA GLN A 62 -7.39 2.79 -39.84
C GLN A 62 -7.66 3.23 -38.37
N ASN A 63 -8.24 4.43 -38.26
CA ASN A 63 -8.94 5.00 -37.09
C ASN A 63 -8.09 5.64 -35.98
N HIS A 64 -7.52 6.81 -36.30
CA HIS A 64 -7.54 7.93 -35.37
C HIS A 64 -8.86 8.68 -35.53
N GLU A 65 -9.64 8.81 -34.46
CA GLU A 65 -10.12 10.12 -34.00
C GLU A 65 -10.92 10.05 -32.69
N ARG A 66 -10.67 11.05 -31.84
CA ARG A 66 -11.44 11.51 -30.67
C ARG A 66 -11.17 10.82 -29.33
N ASN A 67 -10.10 11.27 -28.69
CA ASN A 67 -10.15 11.51 -27.25
C ASN A 67 -9.54 12.89 -26.93
N VAL A 68 -10.38 13.92 -26.99
CA VAL A 68 -10.16 15.17 -26.25
C VAL A 68 -11.55 15.74 -25.89
N GLN A 69 -11.67 16.25 -24.65
CA GLN A 69 -12.69 17.18 -24.15
C GLN A 69 -14.07 16.60 -23.76
N ARG A 70 -14.33 16.48 -22.45
CA ARG A 70 -14.96 17.55 -21.64
C ARG A 70 -15.23 17.14 -20.19
N LYS A 71 -14.88 18.06 -19.30
CA LYS A 71 -15.45 18.21 -17.96
C LYS A 71 -16.90 18.72 -18.07
N ASP A 72 -17.65 18.48 -17.00
CA ASP A 72 -18.89 19.15 -16.58
C ASP A 72 -20.19 18.84 -17.35
N ALA A 73 -21.09 18.09 -16.71
CA ALA A 73 -22.54 18.32 -16.77
C ALA A 73 -23.28 17.48 -15.72
N ALA A 74 -23.76 18.16 -14.68
CA ALA A 74 -24.81 17.68 -13.80
C ALA A 74 -26.17 17.72 -14.50
N LEU A 75 -27.10 16.91 -13.99
CA LEU A 75 -28.58 16.97 -14.15
C LEU A 75 -29.15 16.68 -15.55
N ARG A 76 -29.75 15.49 -15.71
CA ARG A 76 -31.21 15.38 -15.93
C ARG A 76 -31.72 13.93 -15.92
N THR A 77 -32.67 13.74 -15.03
CA THR A 77 -33.78 12.78 -14.97
C THR A 77 -34.23 12.20 -16.32
N LYS A 78 -34.46 10.88 -16.38
CA LYS A 78 -35.79 10.30 -16.71
C LYS A 78 -35.82 8.77 -16.60
N ARG A 79 -36.69 8.31 -15.70
CA ARG A 79 -37.28 6.97 -15.64
C ARG A 79 -37.85 6.56 -17.01
N ARG A 80 -37.71 5.27 -17.35
CA ARG A 80 -38.70 4.49 -18.10
C ARG A 80 -38.47 2.98 -17.84
N MET A 81 -39.37 2.42 -17.03
CA MET A 81 -39.77 1.00 -17.11
C MET A 81 -40.42 0.76 -18.48
N HIS A 82 -40.35 -0.47 -19.04
CA HIS A 82 -41.51 -1.27 -19.48
C HIS A 82 -41.13 -2.49 -20.35
N GLU A 83 -41.66 -3.64 -19.91
CA GLU A 83 -42.14 -4.86 -20.58
C GLU A 83 -41.35 -5.68 -21.60
N SER A 84 -41.18 -6.94 -21.19
CA SER A 84 -41.44 -8.20 -21.88
C SER A 84 -42.49 -8.15 -23.00
N LYS A 85 -42.16 -8.71 -24.17
CA LYS A 85 -43.14 -9.11 -25.20
C LYS A 85 -42.85 -10.52 -25.71
N ILE A 86 -43.62 -11.46 -25.15
CA ILE A 86 -43.82 -12.81 -25.69
C ILE A 86 -44.55 -12.68 -27.03
N HIS A 87 -44.02 -13.32 -28.06
CA HIS A 87 -44.62 -13.42 -29.39
C HIS A 87 -45.66 -14.55 -29.41
N VAL A 88 -46.86 -14.26 -29.92
CA VAL A 88 -47.85 -15.25 -30.36
C VAL A 88 -48.39 -14.82 -31.72
N ASN A 89 -48.30 -15.72 -32.69
CA ASN A 89 -48.77 -15.53 -34.07
C ASN A 89 -50.29 -15.73 -34.15
N PRO A 90 -51.04 -14.91 -34.91
CA PRO A 90 -52.42 -15.18 -35.29
C PRO A 90 -52.49 -15.74 -36.73
N ILE A 91 -53.25 -16.81 -36.93
CA ILE A 91 -53.74 -17.24 -38.24
C ILE A 91 -55.26 -17.34 -38.12
N GLU A 92 -55.95 -16.49 -38.87
CA GLU A 92 -57.38 -16.59 -39.25
C GLU A 92 -57.46 -17.65 -40.37
N GLU A 93 -58.49 -18.50 -40.52
CA GLU A 93 -59.88 -18.21 -40.87
C GLU A 93 -60.62 -19.57 -40.97
N ASP A 94 -61.90 -19.63 -40.57
CA ASP A 94 -63.05 -20.09 -41.41
C ASP A 94 -64.21 -20.62 -40.56
N SER A 95 -65.41 -20.15 -40.92
CA SER A 95 -66.66 -20.23 -40.16
C SER A 95 -67.53 -21.38 -40.68
N SER A 96 -67.92 -22.31 -39.80
CA SER A 96 -69.16 -23.08 -39.99
C SER A 96 -69.86 -23.31 -38.65
N ILE A 97 -71.06 -22.74 -38.53
CA ILE A 97 -72.03 -22.98 -37.45
C ILE A 97 -72.78 -24.26 -37.81
N TYR A 98 -72.79 -25.29 -36.96
CA TYR A 98 -73.96 -26.11 -36.62
C TYR A 98 -73.62 -27.11 -35.48
N LEU A 99 -74.29 -26.89 -34.33
CA LEU A 99 -74.51 -27.77 -33.17
C LEU A 99 -73.34 -27.99 -32.17
N PRO A 100 -73.55 -27.76 -30.85
CA PRO A 100 -72.64 -28.25 -29.83
C PRO A 100 -72.82 -29.77 -29.72
N SER A 101 -71.89 -30.51 -30.31
CA SER A 101 -71.74 -31.95 -30.04
C SER A 101 -71.64 -32.16 -28.53
N PRO A 102 -72.35 -33.14 -27.93
CA PRO A 102 -72.31 -33.37 -26.49
C PRO A 102 -70.86 -33.59 -26.07
N ARG A 103 -70.35 -32.69 -25.22
CA ARG A 103 -69.00 -32.77 -24.67
C ARG A 103 -68.97 -33.91 -23.66
N ILE A 104 -68.85 -35.14 -24.16
CA ILE A 104 -68.52 -36.31 -23.37
C ILE A 104 -67.11 -36.05 -22.87
N ASN A 105 -66.97 -35.64 -21.60
CA ASN A 105 -65.69 -35.62 -20.91
C ASN A 105 -65.31 -37.08 -20.61
N SER A 106 -65.01 -37.86 -21.65
CA SER A 106 -64.39 -39.17 -21.47
C SER A 106 -62.96 -38.90 -21.01
N ARG A 107 -62.78 -38.85 -19.69
CA ARG A 107 -61.46 -39.10 -19.12
C ARG A 107 -61.18 -40.57 -19.40
N VAL A 108 -60.67 -40.85 -20.61
CA VAL A 108 -60.04 -42.12 -20.92
C VAL A 108 -58.77 -42.13 -20.08
N ILE A 109 -58.89 -42.60 -18.83
CA ILE A 109 -57.76 -43.13 -18.10
C ILE A 109 -57.40 -44.38 -18.90
N ARG A 110 -56.54 -44.23 -19.92
CA ARG A 110 -55.80 -45.37 -20.41
C ARG A 110 -54.93 -45.73 -19.23
N GLU A 111 -55.34 -46.77 -18.51
CA GLU A 111 -54.47 -47.39 -17.53
C GLU A 111 -53.18 -47.68 -18.30
N LEU A 112 -52.11 -46.97 -17.92
CA LEU A 112 -50.82 -47.21 -18.54
C LEU A 112 -50.54 -48.69 -18.29
N PRO A 113 -50.33 -49.49 -19.35
CA PRO A 113 -50.12 -50.92 -19.19
C PRO A 113 -49.03 -51.13 -18.15
N SER A 114 -49.24 -52.15 -17.30
CA SER A 114 -48.30 -52.44 -16.23
C SER A 114 -46.90 -52.61 -16.82
N ARG A 115 -45.86 -52.24 -16.06
CA ARG A 115 -44.46 -52.42 -16.50
C ARG A 115 -44.21 -53.85 -17.00
N GLU A 116 -44.87 -54.83 -16.39
CA GLU A 116 -44.83 -56.23 -16.79
C GLU A 116 -45.49 -56.48 -18.15
N GLU A 117 -46.67 -55.92 -18.39
CA GLU A 117 -47.43 -56.05 -19.64
C GLU A 117 -46.70 -55.40 -20.85
N ILE A 118 -46.01 -54.28 -20.64
CA ILE A 118 -45.18 -53.63 -21.67
C ILE A 118 -43.97 -54.50 -22.03
N VAL A 119 -43.34 -55.14 -21.03
CA VAL A 119 -42.17 -56.00 -21.22
C VAL A 119 -42.55 -57.31 -21.91
N GLU A 120 -43.71 -57.87 -21.57
CA GLU A 120 -44.25 -59.07 -22.22
C GLU A 120 -44.61 -58.79 -23.70
N ALA A 121 -45.23 -57.65 -24.00
CA ALA A 121 -45.55 -57.24 -25.38
C ALA A 121 -44.32 -56.98 -26.26
N GLN A 122 -43.20 -56.54 -25.68
CA GLN A 122 -41.92 -56.31 -26.39
C GLN A 122 -41.08 -57.59 -26.55
N GLY A 123 -41.46 -58.68 -25.88
CA GLY A 123 -40.69 -59.93 -25.85
C GLY A 123 -40.91 -60.85 -27.05
N ILE A 124 -41.87 -60.57 -27.94
CA ILE A 124 -42.36 -61.54 -28.92
C ILE A 124 -41.42 -61.65 -30.14
N ASP A 125 -40.79 -60.54 -30.56
CA ASP A 125 -39.91 -60.50 -31.73
C ASP A 125 -38.42 -60.62 -31.35
N SER A 126 -37.74 -61.59 -31.93
CA SER A 126 -36.32 -61.87 -31.66
C SER A 126 -35.39 -60.75 -32.12
N GLU A 127 -35.74 -60.01 -33.18
CA GLU A 127 -34.97 -58.89 -33.70
C GLU A 127 -35.09 -57.66 -32.79
N SER A 128 -36.31 -57.32 -32.36
CA SER A 128 -36.54 -56.27 -31.37
C SER A 128 -35.85 -56.55 -30.03
N ARG A 129 -35.82 -57.81 -29.57
CA ARG A 129 -35.07 -58.21 -28.37
C ARG A 129 -33.56 -58.03 -28.54
N ALA A 130 -33.01 -58.40 -29.70
CA ALA A 130 -31.60 -58.19 -30.01
C ALA A 130 -31.25 -56.69 -30.10
N ARG A 131 -32.13 -55.88 -30.71
CA ARG A 131 -32.01 -54.43 -30.78
C ARG A 131 -32.09 -53.80 -29.39
N ASN A 132 -33.09 -54.14 -28.58
CA ASN A 132 -33.24 -53.63 -27.22
C ASN A 132 -32.02 -54.00 -26.36
N ARG A 133 -31.51 -55.24 -26.47
CA ARG A 133 -30.26 -55.64 -25.80
C ARG A 133 -29.07 -54.77 -26.22
N ARG A 134 -28.92 -54.46 -27.52
CA ARG A 134 -27.88 -53.54 -28.03
C ARG A 134 -28.10 -52.11 -27.53
N MET A 135 -29.34 -51.62 -27.53
CA MET A 135 -29.71 -50.27 -27.06
C MET A 135 -29.43 -50.11 -25.55
N PHE A 136 -29.85 -51.07 -24.73
CA PHE A 136 -29.55 -51.09 -23.30
C PHE A 136 -28.05 -51.23 -23.03
N GLY A 137 -27.33 -52.06 -23.78
CA GLY A 137 -25.87 -52.18 -23.68
C GLY A 137 -25.15 -50.88 -24.04
N SER A 138 -25.59 -50.19 -25.09
CA SER A 138 -25.07 -48.87 -25.47
C SER A 138 -25.34 -47.84 -24.39
N LEU A 139 -26.56 -47.78 -23.86
CA LEU A 139 -26.94 -46.82 -22.83
C LEU A 139 -26.20 -47.07 -21.51
N LEU A 140 -26.07 -48.33 -21.10
CA LEU A 140 -25.33 -48.71 -19.89
C LEU A 140 -23.82 -48.40 -20.05
N GLY A 141 -23.26 -48.65 -21.24
CA GLY A 141 -21.89 -48.28 -21.56
C GLY A 141 -21.65 -46.77 -21.53
N THR A 142 -22.57 -45.98 -22.07
CA THR A 142 -22.53 -44.51 -22.01
C THR A 142 -22.66 -43.99 -20.57
N LEU A 143 -23.54 -44.57 -19.76
CA LEU A 143 -23.70 -44.20 -18.34
C LEU A 143 -22.43 -44.51 -17.54
N GLN A 144 -21.82 -45.68 -17.76
CA GLN A 144 -20.55 -46.04 -17.14
C GLN A 144 -19.43 -45.07 -17.55
N LYS A 145 -19.42 -44.65 -18.83
CA LYS A 145 -18.48 -43.64 -19.33
C LYS A 145 -18.70 -42.27 -18.68
N PHE A 146 -19.94 -41.82 -18.53
CA PHE A 146 -20.26 -40.58 -17.83
C PHE A 146 -19.80 -40.59 -16.38
N CYS A 147 -20.03 -41.67 -15.63
CA CYS A 147 -19.55 -41.79 -14.24
C CYS A 147 -18.02 -41.73 -14.15
N GLN A 148 -17.30 -42.36 -15.10
CA GLN A 148 -15.84 -42.31 -15.15
C GLN A 148 -15.32 -40.92 -15.55
N GLU A 149 -15.96 -40.28 -16.53
CA GLU A 149 -15.63 -38.93 -16.97
C GLU A 149 -15.88 -37.90 -15.87
N GLU A 150 -17.01 -37.98 -15.17
CA GLU A 150 -17.32 -37.13 -14.02
C GLU A 150 -16.27 -37.31 -12.92
N SER A 151 -15.94 -38.55 -12.55
CA SER A 151 -14.91 -38.82 -11.55
C SER A 151 -13.53 -38.28 -11.94
N ARG A 152 -13.19 -38.29 -13.23
CA ARG A 152 -11.94 -37.73 -13.74
C ARG A 152 -11.97 -36.20 -13.74
N LEU A 153 -13.08 -35.60 -14.18
CA LEU A 153 -13.28 -34.15 -14.21
C LEU A 153 -13.23 -33.57 -12.80
N ARG A 154 -13.92 -34.19 -11.83
CA ARG A 154 -13.87 -33.80 -10.41
C ARG A 154 -12.44 -33.77 -9.87
N LYS A 155 -11.64 -34.82 -10.12
CA LYS A 155 -10.23 -34.84 -9.71
C LYS A 155 -9.41 -33.69 -10.32
N THR A 156 -9.66 -33.34 -11.58
CA THR A 156 -8.95 -32.23 -12.24
C THR A 156 -9.43 -30.86 -11.75
N GLU A 157 -10.72 -30.71 -11.46
CA GLU A 157 -11.30 -29.51 -10.85
C GLU A 157 -10.76 -29.31 -9.43
N ASP A 158 -10.76 -30.35 -8.61
CA ASP A 158 -10.21 -30.33 -7.25
C ASP A 158 -8.72 -29.98 -7.26
N MET A 159 -7.94 -30.54 -8.20
CA MET A 159 -6.53 -30.21 -8.34
C MET A 159 -6.32 -28.75 -8.77
N LYS A 160 -7.13 -28.24 -9.70
CA LYS A 160 -7.08 -26.83 -10.12
C LYS A 160 -7.44 -25.91 -8.96
N ALA A 161 -8.52 -26.19 -8.23
CA ALA A 161 -8.94 -25.43 -7.06
C ALA A 161 -7.86 -25.44 -5.95
N GLN A 162 -7.18 -26.57 -5.74
CA GLN A 162 -6.05 -26.64 -4.81
C GLN A 162 -4.85 -25.81 -5.27
N ILE A 163 -4.56 -25.78 -6.58
CA ILE A 163 -3.48 -24.96 -7.15
C ILE A 163 -3.82 -23.48 -7.02
N GLU A 164 -5.04 -23.09 -7.38
CA GLU A 164 -5.53 -21.71 -7.28
C GLU A 164 -5.50 -21.21 -5.84
N LYS A 165 -5.98 -22.00 -4.88
CA LYS A 165 -5.91 -21.66 -3.45
C LYS A 165 -4.46 -21.52 -2.94
N LYS A 166 -3.54 -22.33 -3.47
CA LYS A 166 -2.11 -22.19 -3.14
C LYS A 166 -1.52 -20.92 -3.73
N LEU A 167 -1.89 -20.58 -4.97
CA LEU A 167 -1.44 -19.39 -5.67
C LEU A 167 -1.93 -18.11 -4.98
N GLU A 168 -3.21 -18.05 -4.65
CA GLU A 168 -3.82 -16.93 -3.91
C GLU A 168 -3.14 -16.73 -2.55
N LYS A 169 -2.88 -17.82 -1.81
CA LYS A 169 -2.17 -17.75 -0.53
C LYS A 169 -0.74 -17.21 -0.71
N GLN A 170 -0.04 -17.60 -1.77
CA GLN A 170 1.30 -17.09 -2.06
C GLN A 170 1.26 -15.60 -2.42
N GLU A 171 0.32 -15.19 -3.26
CA GLU A 171 0.16 -13.78 -3.65
C GLU A 171 -0.15 -12.89 -2.43
N LEU A 172 -1.02 -13.35 -1.53
CA LEU A 172 -1.33 -12.63 -0.29
C LEU A 172 -0.09 -12.48 0.60
N GLN A 173 0.70 -13.55 0.75
CA GLN A 173 1.94 -13.51 1.52
C GLN A 173 2.98 -12.55 0.92
N GLU A 174 3.17 -12.59 -0.40
CA GLU A 174 4.08 -11.66 -1.09
C GLU A 174 3.63 -10.21 -0.93
N ARG A 175 2.33 -9.95 -1.08
CA ARG A 175 1.73 -8.62 -0.87
C ARG A 175 1.94 -8.12 0.56
N GLU A 176 1.71 -8.95 1.57
CA GLU A 176 1.96 -8.60 2.97
C GLU A 176 3.44 -8.29 3.24
N LEU A 177 4.35 -9.10 2.69
CA LEU A 177 5.79 -8.90 2.86
C LEU A 177 6.25 -7.58 2.22
N LEU A 178 5.80 -7.30 1.00
CA LEU A 178 6.09 -6.04 0.31
C LEU A 178 5.52 -4.84 1.09
N GLN A 179 4.31 -4.96 1.64
CA GLN A 179 3.73 -3.89 2.44
C GLN A 179 4.52 -3.64 3.74
N LYS A 180 4.99 -4.70 4.41
CA LYS A 180 5.84 -4.59 5.60
C LYS A 180 7.19 -3.94 5.29
N GLU A 181 7.84 -4.36 4.21
CA GLU A 181 9.11 -3.77 3.76
C GLU A 181 8.94 -2.30 3.41
N ARG A 182 7.88 -1.96 2.66
CA ARG A 182 7.51 -0.57 2.35
C ARG A 182 7.37 0.25 3.62
N ASN A 183 6.52 -0.19 4.55
CA ASN A 183 6.26 0.52 5.79
C ASN A 183 7.57 0.71 6.60
N SER A 184 8.40 -0.33 6.70
CA SER A 184 9.71 -0.24 7.36
C SER A 184 10.59 0.86 6.74
N LEU A 185 10.70 0.92 5.42
CA LEU A 185 11.52 1.93 4.75
C LEU A 185 11.02 3.37 5.04
N PHE A 186 9.70 3.58 5.08
CA PHE A 186 9.14 4.89 5.39
C PHE A 186 9.32 5.27 6.88
N LEU A 187 9.23 4.30 7.80
CA LEU A 187 9.54 4.55 9.20
C LEU A 187 11.00 4.90 9.41
N ASP A 188 11.91 4.13 8.81
CA ASP A 188 13.34 4.43 8.85
C ASP A 188 13.61 5.84 8.32
N ARG A 189 12.88 6.27 7.29
CA ARG A 189 13.02 7.61 6.73
C ARG A 189 12.57 8.67 7.73
N LYS A 190 11.42 8.48 8.38
CA LYS A 190 10.90 9.38 9.42
C LYS A 190 11.88 9.47 10.60
N ARG A 191 12.42 8.32 11.06
CA ARG A 191 13.46 8.23 12.10
C ARG A 191 14.73 8.99 11.72
N LYS A 192 15.26 8.79 10.52
CA LYS A 192 16.44 9.52 10.04
C LYS A 192 16.19 11.03 9.91
N GLN A 193 15.00 11.44 9.50
CA GLN A 193 14.63 12.87 9.48
C GLN A 193 14.55 13.47 10.89
N LEU A 194 14.00 12.74 11.86
CA LEU A 194 14.00 13.12 13.27
C LEU A 194 15.41 13.29 13.83
N GLU A 195 16.27 12.30 13.59
CA GLU A 195 17.68 12.32 13.98
C GLU A 195 18.40 13.56 13.42
N ILE A 196 18.23 13.85 12.13
CA ILE A 196 18.81 15.06 11.49
C ILE A 196 18.30 16.34 12.16
N ARG A 197 16.99 16.48 12.39
CA ARG A 197 16.42 17.67 13.04
C ARG A 197 16.96 17.85 14.47
N CYS A 198 17.12 16.76 15.22
CA CYS A 198 17.70 16.78 16.56
C CYS A 198 19.17 17.24 16.52
N LEU A 199 19.98 16.65 15.62
CA LEU A 199 21.38 17.01 15.44
C LEU A 199 21.56 18.48 15.00
N GLU A 200 20.70 18.99 14.13
CA GLU A 200 20.72 20.40 13.71
C GLU A 200 20.44 21.35 14.89
N LYS A 201 19.42 21.06 15.71
CA LYS A 201 19.11 21.85 16.92
C LYS A 201 20.26 21.84 17.91
N LYS A 202 20.84 20.65 18.19
CA LYS A 202 22.01 20.51 19.06
C LYS A 202 23.20 21.31 18.54
N MET A 203 23.54 21.14 17.26
CA MET A 203 24.66 21.82 16.62
C MET A 203 24.51 23.34 16.66
N ALA A 204 23.33 23.86 16.30
CA ALA A 204 23.03 25.29 16.39
C ALA A 204 23.22 25.80 17.82
N ARG A 205 22.72 25.06 18.81
CA ARG A 205 22.79 25.47 20.20
C ARG A 205 24.22 25.46 20.77
N VAL A 206 25.02 24.45 20.45
CA VAL A 206 26.43 24.41 20.84
C VAL A 206 27.21 25.54 20.16
N LYS A 207 26.91 25.85 18.88
CA LYS A 207 27.55 26.96 18.17
C LYS A 207 27.24 28.30 18.83
N ASP A 208 25.99 28.56 19.17
CA ASP A 208 25.58 29.76 19.91
C ASP A 208 26.34 29.87 21.24
N PHE A 209 26.41 28.78 22.01
CA PHE A 209 27.17 28.76 23.26
C PHE A 209 28.66 29.07 23.04
N LYS A 210 29.31 28.48 22.03
CA LYS A 210 30.73 28.77 21.75
C LYS A 210 30.96 30.24 21.38
N THR A 211 30.06 30.85 20.60
CA THR A 211 30.17 32.29 20.27
C THR A 211 30.02 33.17 21.52
N TRP A 212 29.07 32.81 22.40
CA TRP A 212 28.87 33.49 23.68
C TRP A 212 30.06 33.30 24.63
N GLU A 213 30.57 32.07 24.77
CA GLU A 213 31.73 31.73 25.60
C GLU A 213 32.97 32.50 25.13
N HIS A 214 33.19 32.59 23.82
CA HIS A 214 34.25 33.41 23.24
C HIS A 214 34.11 34.89 23.61
N SER A 215 32.89 35.46 23.51
CA SER A 215 32.61 36.83 23.92
C SER A 215 32.89 37.07 25.42
N MET A 216 32.48 36.14 26.28
CA MET A 216 32.76 36.20 27.72
C MET A 216 34.26 36.07 28.03
N ASN A 217 34.96 35.21 27.31
CA ASN A 217 36.40 35.02 27.48
C ASN A 217 37.20 36.29 27.17
N ASN A 218 36.78 37.03 26.14
CA ASN A 218 37.37 38.32 25.79
C ASN A 218 37.18 39.38 26.90
N GLN A 219 36.18 39.23 27.78
CA GLN A 219 35.93 40.12 28.91
C GLN A 219 36.68 39.75 30.21
N LYS A 220 37.38 38.60 30.25
CA LYS A 220 38.03 38.10 31.48
C LYS A 220 39.14 39.00 32.02
N ASN A 221 39.82 39.75 31.15
CA ASN A 221 40.92 40.64 31.55
C ASN A 221 40.47 42.09 31.78
N LEU A 222 39.18 42.39 31.66
CA LEU A 222 38.63 43.73 31.85
C LEU A 222 38.09 43.89 33.27
N ILE A 223 38.31 45.05 33.89
CA ILE A 223 37.71 45.42 35.18
C ILE A 223 36.34 46.03 34.95
N ARG A 224 35.35 45.65 35.77
CA ARG A 224 33.97 46.17 35.73
C ARG A 224 33.79 47.30 36.74
N THR A 225 33.22 48.43 36.30
CA THR A 225 32.82 49.51 37.22
C THR A 225 31.52 49.18 37.98
N LYS A 226 31.35 49.78 39.18
CA LYS A 226 30.14 49.61 40.01
C LYS A 226 28.92 50.39 39.48
N ALA A 227 29.15 51.43 38.67
CA ALA A 227 28.10 52.27 38.10
C ALA A 227 27.26 51.53 37.07
N LYS A 228 26.04 52.02 36.83
CA LYS A 228 25.14 51.57 35.74
C LYS A 228 24.98 52.74 34.74
N PRO A 229 25.26 52.55 33.44
CA PRO A 229 25.73 51.32 32.79
C PRO A 229 27.16 50.92 33.22
N HIS A 230 27.43 49.62 33.25
CA HIS A 230 28.75 49.09 33.58
C HIS A 230 29.76 49.44 32.48
N LEU A 231 30.93 49.93 32.89
CA LEU A 231 32.06 50.16 32.00
C LEU A 231 33.11 49.08 32.22
N PHE A 232 33.71 48.64 31.14
CA PHE A 232 34.79 47.65 31.13
C PHE A 232 36.07 48.32 30.63
N PHE A 233 37.13 48.24 31.42
CA PHE A 233 38.40 48.86 31.05
C PHE A 233 39.58 47.98 31.48
N GLN A 234 40.72 48.19 30.84
CA GLN A 234 41.98 47.57 31.21
C GLN A 234 42.98 48.69 31.57
N PRO A 235 43.54 48.70 32.79
CA PRO A 235 44.52 49.71 33.17
C PRO A 235 45.83 49.50 32.39
N ARG A 236 46.56 50.60 32.14
CA ARG A 236 47.86 50.56 31.45
C ARG A 236 48.95 49.87 32.29
N ILE A 237 48.88 50.03 33.61
CA ILE A 237 49.79 49.40 34.58
C ILE A 237 48.91 48.74 35.64
N ASN A 238 49.15 47.46 35.89
CA ASN A 238 48.45 46.73 36.94
C ASN A 238 49.10 47.04 38.29
N THR A 239 48.30 47.57 39.22
CA THR A 239 48.61 47.61 40.65
C THR A 239 48.05 46.37 41.34
N PRO A 240 48.55 45.98 42.53
CA PRO A 240 48.01 44.84 43.28
C PRO A 240 46.50 44.90 43.49
N HIS A 241 45.94 46.10 43.68
CA HIS A 241 44.50 46.31 43.79
C HIS A 241 43.76 45.97 42.49
N THR A 242 44.27 46.43 41.34
CA THR A 242 43.66 46.11 40.04
C THR A 242 43.78 44.63 39.68
N GLU A 243 44.86 43.96 40.07
CA GLU A 243 45.02 42.51 39.87
C GLU A 243 43.98 41.72 40.67
N GLN A 244 43.73 42.11 41.93
CA GLN A 244 42.66 41.53 42.74
C GLN A 244 41.28 41.71 42.08
N LEU A 245 41.00 42.88 41.49
CA LEU A 245 39.74 43.11 40.76
C LEU A 245 39.61 42.24 39.52
N ILE A 246 40.69 42.06 38.76
CA ILE A 246 40.72 41.16 37.59
C ILE A 246 40.50 39.72 38.02
N LEU A 247 41.21 39.24 39.06
CA LEU A 247 41.06 37.88 39.58
C LEU A 247 39.64 37.60 40.06
N LYS A 248 39.06 38.51 40.83
CA LYS A 248 37.67 38.42 41.28
C LYS A 248 36.72 38.30 40.10
N ARG A 249 36.90 39.13 39.08
CA ARG A 249 36.06 39.13 37.88
C ARG A 249 36.23 37.87 37.02
N LYS A 250 37.45 37.34 36.91
CA LYS A 250 37.71 36.04 36.27
C LYS A 250 36.91 34.94 36.95
N SER A 251 37.01 34.83 38.27
CA SER A 251 36.23 33.86 39.05
C SER A 251 34.71 34.03 38.89
N GLU A 252 34.21 35.27 38.88
CA GLU A 252 32.79 35.57 38.60
C GLU A 252 32.35 35.09 37.20
N LEU A 253 33.18 35.34 36.17
CA LEU A 253 32.91 34.92 34.80
C LEU A 253 33.01 33.42 34.62
N ASP A 254 34.02 32.77 35.19
CA ASP A 254 34.18 31.31 35.12
C ASP A 254 32.96 30.62 35.76
N SER A 255 32.51 31.11 36.93
CA SER A 255 31.28 30.62 37.58
C SER A 255 30.01 30.87 36.74
N LEU A 256 29.98 31.93 35.93
CA LEU A 256 28.87 32.20 35.01
C LEU A 256 28.90 31.26 33.80
N VAL A 257 30.08 31.04 33.23
CA VAL A 257 30.31 30.13 32.10
C VAL A 257 29.94 28.70 32.50
N GLU A 258 30.38 28.22 33.67
CA GLU A 258 30.05 26.87 34.14
C GLU A 258 28.55 26.68 34.38
N ARG A 259 27.88 27.65 35.03
CA ARG A 259 26.41 27.60 35.16
C ARG A 259 25.71 27.52 33.81
N ARG A 260 26.22 28.26 32.82
CA ARG A 260 25.64 28.22 31.47
C ARG A 260 25.95 26.92 30.73
N ARG A 261 27.12 26.31 30.95
CA ARG A 261 27.50 25.01 30.41
C ARG A 261 26.59 23.89 30.94
N ILE A 262 26.28 23.90 32.23
CA ILE A 262 25.29 22.97 32.83
C ILE A 262 23.91 23.15 32.20
N SER A 263 23.46 24.40 32.04
CA SER A 263 22.19 24.71 31.38
C SER A 263 22.17 24.23 29.92
N LEU A 264 23.27 24.42 29.17
CA LEU A 264 23.41 23.88 27.81
C LEU A 264 23.29 22.36 27.80
N GLN A 265 23.97 21.66 28.70
CA GLN A 265 23.92 20.20 28.75
C GLN A 265 22.50 19.69 29.03
N ALA A 266 21.74 20.38 29.89
CA ALA A 266 20.34 20.08 30.13
C ALA A 266 19.48 20.27 28.87
N GLU A 267 19.64 21.40 28.16
CA GLU A 267 18.93 21.66 26.89
C GLU A 267 19.27 20.61 25.81
N LEU A 268 20.53 20.16 25.72
CA LEU A 268 20.93 19.12 24.76
C LEU A 268 20.30 17.75 25.07
N ARG A 269 20.12 17.42 26.37
CA ARG A 269 19.39 16.22 26.81
C ARG A 269 17.90 16.34 26.55
N GLU A 270 17.33 17.54 26.67
CA GLU A 270 15.93 17.76 26.32
C GLU A 270 15.66 17.47 24.84
N TYR A 271 16.57 17.88 23.94
CA TYR A 271 16.44 17.55 22.52
C TYR A 271 16.49 16.05 22.24
N THR A 272 17.29 15.27 22.97
CA THR A 272 17.30 13.80 22.81
C THR A 272 15.99 13.19 23.28
N ASN A 273 15.51 13.59 24.45
CA ASN A 273 14.29 13.03 25.01
C ASN A 273 13.07 13.36 24.13
N ASN A 274 12.98 14.59 23.64
CA ASN A 274 11.91 14.98 22.71
C ASN A 274 11.97 14.18 21.40
N MET A 275 13.17 13.86 20.90
CA MET A 275 13.34 13.02 19.72
C MET A 275 12.86 11.57 19.98
N GLU A 276 13.21 10.99 21.12
CA GLU A 276 12.76 9.65 21.52
C GLU A 276 11.23 9.57 21.62
N VAL A 277 10.60 10.59 22.22
CA VAL A 277 9.13 10.69 22.28
C VAL A 277 8.52 10.85 20.87
N GLU A 278 9.10 11.68 20.00
CA GLU A 278 8.64 11.81 18.61
C GLU A 278 8.80 10.49 17.82
N GLU A 279 9.83 9.69 18.13
CA GLU A 279 10.06 8.37 17.52
C GLU A 279 9.05 7.31 18.00
N GLU A 280 8.76 7.27 19.30
CA GLU A 280 7.73 6.38 19.87
C GLU A 280 6.35 6.66 19.27
N ASN A 281 5.95 7.94 19.19
CA ASN A 281 4.70 8.34 18.55
C ASN A 281 4.66 7.94 17.07
N ALA A 282 5.81 8.00 16.37
CA ALA A 282 5.91 7.59 14.98
C ALA A 282 5.75 6.08 14.78
N LEU A 283 6.15 5.27 15.76
CA LEU A 283 5.95 3.82 15.76
C LEU A 283 4.47 3.48 16.01
N ASP A 284 3.82 4.17 16.94
CA ASP A 284 2.39 3.98 17.25
C ASP A 284 1.50 4.30 16.03
N ASP A 285 1.76 5.43 15.35
CA ASP A 285 1.12 5.78 14.08
C ASP A 285 1.23 4.64 13.06
N SER A 286 2.40 4.00 12.98
CA SER A 286 2.63 2.93 12.02
C SER A 286 1.90 1.64 12.36
N ILE A 287 1.83 1.32 13.65
CA ILE A 287 1.13 0.15 14.16
C ILE A 287 -0.36 0.32 13.89
N HIS A 288 -0.92 1.50 14.15
CA HIS A 288 -2.32 1.82 13.85
C HIS A 288 -2.64 1.65 12.36
N ASN A 289 -1.82 2.22 11.47
CA ASN A 289 -2.00 2.08 10.01
C ASN A 289 -1.90 0.62 9.51
N PHE A 290 -1.07 -0.20 10.16
CA PHE A 290 -0.98 -1.63 9.84
C PHE A 290 -2.28 -2.36 10.19
N TYR A 291 -2.85 -2.12 11.37
CA TYR A 291 -4.11 -2.73 11.77
C TYR A 291 -5.32 -2.25 10.96
N GLU A 292 -5.33 -1.00 10.52
CA GLU A 292 -6.38 -0.48 9.63
C GLU A 292 -6.36 -1.21 8.26
N SER A 293 -5.16 -1.41 7.71
CA SER A 293 -4.96 -2.14 6.45
C SER A 293 -5.37 -3.61 6.56
N ASP A 294 -5.05 -4.27 7.68
CA ASP A 294 -5.42 -5.66 7.94
C ASP A 294 -6.94 -5.85 8.11
N LYS A 295 -7.64 -4.84 8.67
CA LYS A 295 -9.10 -4.83 8.76
C LYS A 295 -9.74 -4.74 7.37
N GLU A 296 -9.31 -3.81 6.53
CA GLU A 296 -9.82 -3.68 5.15
C GLU A 296 -9.62 -4.97 4.34
N ILE A 297 -8.47 -5.63 4.48
CA ILE A 297 -8.20 -6.90 3.78
C ILE A 297 -9.14 -8.02 4.27
N LYS A 298 -9.40 -8.11 5.57
CA LYS A 298 -10.34 -9.09 6.13
C LYS A 298 -11.77 -8.84 5.69
N GLU A 299 -12.20 -7.58 5.67
CA GLU A 299 -13.55 -7.17 5.27
C GLU A 299 -13.81 -7.50 3.79
N LEU A 300 -12.82 -7.29 2.90
CA LEU A 300 -12.87 -7.69 1.49
C LEU A 300 -12.90 -9.22 1.29
N SER A 301 -12.21 -9.98 2.14
CA SER A 301 -12.22 -11.45 2.09
C SER A 301 -13.53 -12.07 2.61
N GLU A 302 -14.25 -11.39 3.50
CA GLU A 302 -15.56 -11.84 3.99
C GLU A 302 -16.69 -11.48 3.02
N GLU A 303 -16.61 -10.33 2.35
CA GLU A 303 -17.61 -9.89 1.36
C GLU A 303 -17.59 -10.76 0.09
N THR A 304 -16.44 -11.37 -0.25
CA THR A 304 -16.29 -12.29 -1.38
C THR A 304 -16.76 -13.72 -1.11
N LEU A 305 -17.15 -14.06 0.14
CA LEU A 305 -17.62 -15.39 0.52
C LEU A 305 -19.15 -15.54 0.58
N LEU A 306 -19.92 -14.52 0.18
CA LEU A 306 -21.39 -14.64 0.13
C LEU A 306 -21.83 -15.44 -1.11
N PRO A 307 -22.50 -16.60 -0.95
CA PRO A 307 -23.02 -17.34 -2.08
C PRO A 307 -24.27 -16.63 -2.63
N GLY A 308 -24.24 -16.33 -3.93
CA GLY A 308 -25.42 -15.98 -4.73
C GLY A 308 -26.18 -17.21 -5.21
#